data_AF-A0A8J5XTA1-F1
#
_entry.id   AF-A0A8J5XTA1-F1
#
_cell.length_a   1.000
_cell.length_b   1.000
_cell.length_c   1.000
_cell.angle_alpha   90.00
_cell.angle_beta   90.00
_cell.angle_gamma   90.00
#
_symmetry.space_group_name_H-M   'P 1'
#
loop_
_entity.id
_entity.type
_entity.pdbx_description
1 polymer ?
#
loop_
_entity_poly.entity_id
_entity_poly.type
_entity_poly.pdbx_seq_one_letter_code
_entity_poly.pdbx_strand_id
1 'polypeptide(L)'
;MDGKRIEGNKVYALAICVSFLLFAPIVVSQPIPTDKSQVEAWFNGIIKPVKERGKTLDPELVEAETEPRIIKVMQGGAIESVPSGNAKHVIISIGPGSYKEKIRIERNKPFITLVGDPKNMLNLTFDSTAKQYGTVDSATLITESSYFVGANLNIVNTAPRPDGKMVGAQAVALRVSGDRGNHFFKDCHIRGTVDFIFRSRTSLYLNSEIFVEGDPEGDPEMAVITAQARQSSSEDTGYSFVHGRITGTAKDVFLGRAWKSSPRVVYSYTEMDEIVHPGGWSSNRQPERAESMYYGEYKCTGKGATPATREKFVKQLSDVEAQPFLVPNGCFLLQQYLINSFIPNLFMRATNPHNTANSSRLSSTFLPGGNN
;
A
#
# COMPACT_ATOMS: atom_id res chain seq x y z
N MET A 1 -53.29 -51.31 17.20
CA MET A 1 -52.48 -51.76 18.35
C MET A 1 -51.11 -51.14 18.22
N ASP A 2 -50.80 -50.27 19.18
CA ASP A 2 -49.49 -49.84 19.68
C ASP A 2 -48.28 -49.66 18.75
N GLY A 3 -47.82 -48.41 18.71
CA GLY A 3 -46.50 -48.02 18.23
C GLY A 3 -46.26 -46.53 18.51
N LYS A 4 -45.86 -46.21 19.75
CA LYS A 4 -45.56 -44.86 20.25
C LYS A 4 -44.60 -44.09 19.32
N ARG A 5 -44.97 -42.86 18.95
CA ARG A 5 -44.06 -41.87 18.36
C ARG A 5 -43.71 -40.84 19.44
N ILE A 6 -42.43 -40.72 19.74
CA ILE A 6 -41.85 -39.80 20.71
C ILE A 6 -41.99 -38.38 20.18
N GLU A 7 -42.69 -37.51 20.92
CA GLU A 7 -42.75 -36.08 20.65
C GLU A 7 -41.42 -35.43 21.02
N GLY A 8 -40.81 -34.73 20.05
CA GLY A 8 -39.57 -34.00 20.23
C GLY A 8 -39.80 -32.71 21.02
N ASN A 9 -39.20 -32.64 22.20
CA ASN A 9 -39.03 -31.40 22.96
C ASN A 9 -38.18 -30.41 22.15
N LYS A 10 -38.82 -29.35 21.63
CA LYS A 10 -38.09 -28.18 21.12
C LYS A 10 -37.56 -27.37 22.30
N VAL A 11 -36.27 -27.49 22.56
CA VAL A 11 -35.54 -26.59 23.47
C VAL A 11 -35.28 -25.29 22.70
N TYR A 12 -35.97 -24.22 23.09
CA TYR A 12 -35.64 -22.87 22.64
C TYR A 12 -34.43 -22.38 23.44
N ALA A 13 -33.22 -22.55 22.90
CA ALA A 13 -32.02 -21.92 23.43
C ALA A 13 -32.04 -20.44 23.02
N LEU A 14 -32.42 -19.57 23.95
CA LEU A 14 -32.28 -18.12 23.82
C LEU A 14 -30.78 -17.80 23.87
N ALA A 15 -30.14 -17.71 22.70
CA ALA A 15 -28.78 -17.20 22.58
C ALA A 15 -28.80 -15.69 22.88
N ILE A 16 -28.58 -15.33 24.14
CA ILE A 16 -28.27 -13.95 24.51
C ILE A 16 -26.86 -13.68 23.99
N CYS A 17 -26.77 -13.18 22.76
CA CYS A 17 -25.57 -12.52 22.26
C CYS A 17 -25.37 -11.26 23.10
N VAL A 18 -24.66 -11.39 24.23
CA VAL A 18 -24.08 -10.25 24.93
C VAL A 18 -22.99 -9.71 24.01
N SER A 19 -23.39 -8.79 23.14
CA SER A 19 -22.47 -7.94 22.41
C SER A 19 -21.69 -7.15 23.46
N PHE A 20 -20.50 -7.61 23.80
CA PHE A 20 -19.51 -6.73 24.39
C PHE A 20 -19.21 -5.67 23.34
N LEU A 21 -19.95 -4.57 23.38
CA LEU A 21 -19.50 -3.29 22.84
C LEU A 21 -18.28 -2.91 23.66
N LEU A 22 -17.13 -3.47 23.27
CA LEU A 22 -15.84 -2.89 23.57
C LEU A 22 -15.89 -1.50 22.93
N PHE A 23 -16.25 -0.50 23.73
CA PHE A 23 -15.91 0.88 23.43
C PHE A 23 -14.38 0.93 23.47
N ALA A 24 -13.74 0.53 22.37
CA ALA A 24 -12.42 1.02 22.06
C ALA A 24 -12.56 2.55 22.10
N PRO A 25 -11.75 3.26 22.90
CA PRO A 25 -11.79 4.71 22.88
C PRO A 25 -11.65 5.15 21.42
N ILE A 26 -12.67 5.84 20.90
CA ILE A 26 -12.64 6.43 19.57
C ILE A 26 -11.59 7.52 19.66
N VAL A 27 -10.34 7.18 19.38
CA VAL A 27 -9.34 8.20 19.10
C VAL A 27 -9.75 8.79 17.77
N VAL A 28 -10.37 9.97 17.80
CA VAL A 28 -10.68 10.74 16.60
C VAL A 28 -9.35 11.01 15.91
N SER A 29 -9.06 10.21 14.89
CA SER A 29 -7.86 10.40 14.08
C SER A 29 -7.95 11.78 13.43
N GLN A 30 -6.98 12.63 13.73
CA GLN A 30 -6.93 13.98 13.16
C GLN A 30 -6.76 13.85 11.64
N PRO A 31 -7.59 14.52 10.82
CA PRO A 31 -7.44 14.47 9.38
C PRO A 31 -6.08 15.01 8.95
N ILE A 32 -5.55 14.51 7.83
CA ILE A 32 -4.36 15.05 7.17
C ILE A 32 -4.62 16.54 6.88
N PRO A 33 -3.71 17.46 7.26
CA PRO A 33 -3.90 18.89 7.04
C PRO A 33 -4.12 19.22 5.57
N THR A 34 -4.92 20.25 5.32
CA THR A 34 -5.14 20.77 3.96
C THR A 34 -3.92 21.49 3.42
N ASP A 35 -3.14 22.13 4.30
CA ASP A 35 -1.88 22.78 3.98
C ASP A 35 -0.74 21.76 4.04
N LYS A 36 -0.09 21.56 2.88
CA LYS A 36 1.04 20.62 2.75
C LYS A 36 2.19 20.94 3.71
N SER A 37 2.42 22.21 4.02
CA SER A 37 3.52 22.63 4.93
C SER A 37 3.32 22.13 6.37
N GLN A 38 2.07 21.85 6.76
CA GLN A 38 1.71 21.37 8.09
C GLN A 38 1.75 19.84 8.22
N VAL A 39 1.84 19.11 7.10
CA VAL A 39 1.78 17.64 7.08
C VAL A 39 2.87 17.02 7.94
N GLU A 40 4.09 17.55 7.91
CA GLU A 40 5.21 16.99 8.69
C GLU A 40 5.02 17.24 10.19
N ALA A 41 4.60 18.44 10.58
CA ALA A 41 4.31 18.76 11.97
C ALA A 41 3.13 17.93 12.51
N TRP A 42 2.06 17.81 11.72
CA TRP A 42 0.92 16.94 12.04
C TRP A 42 1.35 15.49 12.21
N PHE A 43 2.13 14.97 11.26
CA PHE A 43 2.60 13.59 11.28
C PHE A 43 3.44 13.31 12.54
N ASN A 44 4.39 14.18 12.87
CA ASN A 44 5.19 14.06 14.08
C ASN A 44 4.35 14.22 15.36
N GLY A 45 3.27 14.99 15.31
CA GLY A 45 2.31 15.13 16.41
C GLY A 45 1.47 13.87 16.67
N ILE A 46 1.15 13.10 15.62
CA ILE A 46 0.39 11.84 15.75
C ILE A 46 1.29 10.62 16.00
N ILE A 47 2.53 10.62 15.51
CA ILE A 47 3.51 9.53 15.67
C ILE A 47 4.40 9.73 16.88
N LYS A 48 3.82 9.60 18.08
CA LYS A 48 4.54 9.74 19.35
C LYS A 48 5.24 8.44 19.80
N PRO A 49 6.22 8.49 20.72
CA PRO A 49 6.79 7.27 21.30
C PRO A 49 5.73 6.33 21.88
N VAL A 50 5.99 5.02 21.85
CA VAL A 50 5.07 3.97 22.39
C VAL A 50 4.69 4.26 23.84
N LYS A 51 5.62 4.78 24.65
CA LYS A 51 5.37 5.17 26.06
C LYS A 51 4.23 6.19 26.22
N GLU A 52 4.02 7.05 25.23
CA GLU A 52 2.97 8.09 25.26
C GLU A 52 1.64 7.60 24.68
N ARG A 53 1.65 6.51 23.90
CA ARG A 53 0.47 6.00 23.19
C ARG A 53 0.02 4.61 23.64
N GLY A 54 0.77 3.92 24.50
CA GLY A 54 0.57 2.49 24.81
C GLY A 54 -0.84 2.08 25.24
N LYS A 55 -1.65 3.00 25.79
CA LYS A 55 -3.06 2.72 26.14
C LYS A 55 -4.01 2.60 24.94
N THR A 56 -3.62 3.11 23.77
CA THR A 56 -4.42 3.09 22.54
C THR A 56 -3.81 2.21 21.44
N LEU A 57 -2.65 1.58 21.71
CA LEU A 57 -2.00 0.68 20.77
C LEU A 57 -2.46 -0.77 20.96
N ASP A 58 -2.24 -1.60 19.95
CA ASP A 58 -2.40 -3.05 20.05
C ASP A 58 -1.49 -3.58 21.18
N PRO A 59 -2.01 -4.33 22.15
CA PRO A 59 -1.20 -4.90 23.22
C PRO A 59 -0.01 -5.75 22.74
N GLU A 60 -0.16 -6.53 21.67
CA GLU A 60 0.94 -7.36 21.12
C GLU A 60 2.14 -6.51 20.70
N LEU A 61 1.84 -5.28 20.34
CA LEU A 61 2.75 -4.34 19.73
C LEU A 61 3.48 -3.52 20.79
N VAL A 62 2.75 -3.12 21.84
CA VAL A 62 3.36 -2.59 23.07
C VAL A 62 4.33 -3.61 23.65
N GLU A 63 3.96 -4.89 23.67
CA GLU A 63 4.82 -5.97 24.15
C GLU A 63 6.06 -6.15 23.26
N ALA A 64 5.91 -6.07 21.94
CA ALA A 64 7.03 -6.18 20.99
C ALA A 64 8.08 -5.07 21.17
N GLU A 65 7.67 -3.88 21.62
CA GLU A 65 8.51 -2.69 21.81
C GLU A 65 9.23 -2.63 23.16
N THR A 66 8.96 -3.56 24.07
CA THR A 66 9.60 -3.60 25.39
C THR A 66 11.12 -3.82 25.32
N GLU A 67 11.56 -4.64 24.36
CA GLU A 67 12.97 -5.00 24.18
C GLU A 67 13.29 -5.22 22.68
N PRO A 68 13.45 -4.13 21.90
CA PRO A 68 13.78 -4.24 20.48
C PRO A 68 15.17 -4.85 20.27
N ARG A 69 15.29 -5.73 19.29
CA ARG A 69 16.56 -6.33 18.86
C ARG A 69 17.05 -5.69 17.58
N ILE A 70 18.33 -5.31 17.56
CA ILE A 70 18.97 -4.74 16.36
C ILE A 70 19.94 -5.77 15.78
N ILE A 71 19.74 -6.12 14.51
CA ILE A 71 20.62 -6.96 13.72
C ILE A 71 21.23 -6.07 12.63
N LYS A 72 22.57 -5.98 12.59
CA LYS A 72 23.29 -5.21 11.56
C LYS A 72 23.88 -6.17 10.55
N VAL A 73 23.62 -5.94 9.26
CA VAL A 73 24.12 -6.80 8.18
C VAL A 73 24.68 -6.00 7.00
N MET A 74 25.64 -6.61 6.31
CA MET A 74 26.23 -6.13 5.04
C MET A 74 26.03 -7.15 3.90
N GLN A 75 25.30 -8.25 4.17
CA GLN A 75 25.01 -9.36 3.25
C GLN A 75 23.71 -10.05 3.68
N GLY A 76 23.15 -10.93 2.84
CA GLY A 76 21.92 -11.68 3.11
C GLY A 76 21.98 -12.60 4.35
N GLY A 77 20.83 -13.20 4.71
CA GLY A 77 20.72 -14.17 5.82
C GLY A 77 20.12 -13.63 7.13
N ALA A 78 19.76 -12.34 7.20
CA ALA A 78 19.26 -11.73 8.44
C ALA A 78 17.85 -12.20 8.83
N ILE A 79 16.99 -12.47 7.85
CA ILE A 79 15.57 -12.79 8.07
C ILE A 79 15.40 -14.22 8.61
N GLU A 80 16.30 -15.12 8.21
CA GLU A 80 16.39 -16.50 8.66
C GLU A 80 16.69 -16.58 10.17
N SER A 81 17.40 -15.59 10.71
CA SER A 81 17.73 -15.53 12.14
C SER A 81 16.54 -15.15 13.03
N VAL A 82 15.46 -14.58 12.46
CA VAL A 82 14.25 -14.23 13.21
C VAL A 82 13.41 -15.49 13.43
N PRO A 83 13.08 -15.89 14.67
CA PRO A 83 12.32 -17.11 14.92
C PRO A 83 10.87 -17.00 14.42
N SER A 84 10.27 -18.15 14.08
CA SER A 84 8.81 -18.25 13.92
C SER A 84 8.11 -17.92 15.24
N GLY A 85 6.99 -17.20 15.19
CA GLY A 85 6.28 -16.71 16.36
C GLY A 85 6.99 -15.55 17.06
N ASN A 86 7.84 -14.80 16.34
CA ASN A 86 8.55 -13.65 16.88
C ASN A 86 7.58 -12.69 17.60
N ALA A 87 7.89 -12.34 18.85
CA ALA A 87 7.08 -11.45 19.68
C ALA A 87 7.82 -10.16 20.07
N LYS A 88 8.99 -9.92 19.49
CA LYS A 88 9.84 -8.75 19.78
C LYS A 88 10.11 -7.97 18.50
N HIS A 89 10.19 -6.66 18.59
CA HIS A 89 10.55 -5.84 17.44
C HIS A 89 11.98 -6.15 17.00
N VAL A 90 12.15 -6.65 15.78
CA VAL A 90 13.48 -6.93 15.20
C VAL A 90 13.77 -5.91 14.11
N ILE A 91 14.79 -5.09 14.36
CA ILE A 91 15.29 -4.07 13.44
C ILE A 91 16.50 -4.64 12.71
N ILE A 92 16.34 -4.96 11.44
CA ILE A 92 17.41 -5.37 10.54
C ILE A 92 17.94 -4.11 9.85
N SER A 93 19.08 -3.62 10.35
CA SER A 93 19.81 -2.50 9.78
C SER A 93 20.77 -3.00 8.71
N ILE A 94 20.54 -2.59 7.47
CA ILE A 94 21.25 -3.11 6.30
C ILE A 94 22.15 -2.00 5.76
N GLY A 95 23.43 -2.31 5.58
CA GLY A 95 24.39 -1.37 5.01
C GLY A 95 24.14 -1.08 3.53
N PRO A 96 24.74 0.01 3.00
CA PRO A 96 24.63 0.36 1.60
C PRO A 96 25.17 -0.75 0.70
N GLY A 97 24.61 -0.88 -0.50
CA GLY A 97 25.04 -1.89 -1.46
C GLY A 97 23.91 -2.31 -2.40
N SER A 98 24.22 -3.24 -3.29
CA SER A 98 23.23 -3.90 -4.14
C SER A 98 23.14 -5.37 -3.76
N TYR A 99 21.91 -5.81 -3.44
CA TYR A 99 21.58 -7.13 -2.96
C TYR A 99 20.67 -7.77 -4.00
N LYS A 100 21.18 -8.71 -4.79
CA LYS A 100 20.37 -9.45 -5.77
C LYS A 100 19.73 -10.66 -5.08
N GLU A 101 18.62 -10.42 -4.38
CA GLU A 101 17.96 -11.39 -3.53
C GLU A 101 16.44 -11.30 -3.70
N LYS A 102 15.78 -12.46 -3.68
CA LYS A 102 14.33 -12.55 -3.60
C LYS A 102 13.94 -12.86 -2.16
N ILE A 103 13.32 -11.90 -1.50
CA ILE A 103 13.01 -11.98 -0.07
C ILE A 103 11.53 -12.29 0.13
N ARG A 104 11.23 -13.23 1.03
CA ARG A 104 9.89 -13.42 1.60
C ARG A 104 9.98 -13.34 3.12
N ILE A 105 9.21 -12.44 3.72
CA ILE A 105 9.00 -12.38 5.16
C ILE A 105 7.65 -13.02 5.45
N GLU A 106 7.67 -14.18 6.07
CA GLU A 106 6.49 -15.00 6.28
C GLU A 106 5.55 -14.44 7.35
N ARG A 107 4.28 -14.83 7.29
CA ARG A 107 3.22 -14.40 8.22
C ARG A 107 3.54 -14.69 9.68
N ASN A 108 4.28 -15.76 9.95
CA ASN A 108 4.68 -16.18 11.30
C ASN A 108 5.91 -15.43 11.84
N LYS A 109 6.43 -14.40 11.15
CA LYS A 109 7.54 -13.56 11.63
C LYS A 109 7.14 -12.08 11.75
N PRO A 110 6.19 -11.72 12.64
CA PRO A 110 5.72 -10.34 12.77
C PRO A 110 6.80 -9.41 13.37
N PHE A 111 6.53 -8.10 13.35
CA PHE A 111 7.36 -7.05 13.97
C PHE A 111 8.79 -6.95 13.40
N ILE A 112 8.96 -7.15 12.09
CA ILE A 112 10.25 -6.96 11.41
C ILE A 112 10.32 -5.57 10.78
N THR A 113 11.41 -4.86 11.03
CA THR A 113 11.79 -3.65 10.32
C THR A 113 13.02 -3.88 9.48
N LEU A 114 12.97 -3.55 8.18
CA LEU A 114 14.15 -3.40 7.34
C LEU A 114 14.49 -1.91 7.24
N VAL A 115 15.71 -1.53 7.61
CA VAL A 115 16.13 -0.13 7.56
C VAL A 115 17.51 0.02 6.94
N GLY A 116 17.61 0.88 5.92
CA GLY A 116 18.88 1.29 5.31
C GLY A 116 19.35 2.67 5.79
N ASP A 117 20.49 3.12 5.25
CA ASP A 117 21.00 4.47 5.47
C ASP A 117 20.21 5.48 4.59
N PRO A 118 19.58 6.52 5.17
CA PRO A 118 18.85 7.53 4.40
C PRO A 118 19.73 8.33 3.42
N LYS A 119 21.04 8.38 3.64
CA LYS A 119 21.99 9.05 2.73
C LYS A 119 22.56 8.13 1.66
N ASN A 120 22.46 6.82 1.86
CA ASN A 120 23.00 5.82 0.96
C ASN A 120 22.14 4.55 0.99
N MET A 121 20.92 4.67 0.47
CA MET A 121 19.93 3.60 0.50
C MET A 121 20.44 2.38 -0.29
N LEU A 122 20.23 1.19 0.27
CA LEU A 122 20.53 -0.07 -0.41
C LEU A 122 19.60 -0.29 -1.62
N ASN A 123 20.05 -1.10 -2.58
CA ASN A 123 19.24 -1.61 -3.69
C ASN A 123 18.96 -3.11 -3.51
N LEU A 124 17.75 -3.47 -3.12
CA LEU A 124 17.27 -4.84 -3.14
C LEU A 124 16.68 -5.12 -4.52
N THR A 125 17.28 -6.05 -5.24
CA THR A 125 16.99 -6.29 -6.65
C THR A 125 16.68 -7.75 -6.94
N PHE A 126 15.76 -7.99 -7.85
CA PHE A 126 15.56 -9.29 -8.50
C PHE A 126 14.98 -9.08 -9.89
N ASP A 127 14.92 -10.09 -10.76
CA ASP A 127 14.51 -9.97 -12.17
C ASP A 127 13.39 -10.96 -12.54
N SER A 128 12.59 -11.38 -11.57
CA SER A 128 11.51 -12.33 -11.83
C SER A 128 10.31 -11.70 -12.56
N THR A 129 9.76 -12.45 -13.51
CA THR A 129 8.51 -12.12 -14.20
C THR A 129 7.41 -13.13 -13.88
N ALA A 130 6.18 -12.78 -14.21
CA ALA A 130 5.03 -13.66 -14.05
C ALA A 130 5.08 -14.88 -14.97
N LYS A 131 5.84 -14.84 -16.06
CA LYS A 131 6.09 -16.00 -16.91
C LYS A 131 6.70 -17.17 -16.12
N GLN A 132 7.58 -16.86 -15.16
CA GLN A 132 8.26 -17.86 -14.35
C GLN A 132 7.59 -18.08 -12.98
N TYR A 133 7.07 -17.02 -12.36
CA TYR A 133 6.60 -17.07 -10.96
C TYR A 133 5.10 -16.78 -10.79
N GLY A 134 4.38 -16.46 -11.87
CA GLY A 134 3.11 -15.76 -11.76
C GLY A 134 3.27 -14.35 -11.18
N THR A 135 2.26 -13.50 -11.32
CA THR A 135 2.36 -12.08 -10.90
C THR A 135 2.66 -11.94 -9.41
N VAL A 136 2.02 -12.77 -8.59
CA VAL A 136 2.09 -12.70 -7.12
C VAL A 136 3.48 -13.01 -6.60
N ASP A 137 4.09 -14.08 -7.09
CA ASP A 137 5.42 -14.50 -6.64
C ASP A 137 6.53 -13.91 -7.52
N SER A 138 6.25 -13.07 -8.50
CA SER A 138 7.28 -12.29 -9.24
C SER A 138 7.92 -11.16 -8.41
N ALA A 139 7.42 -10.92 -7.19
CA ALA A 139 7.90 -9.86 -6.31
C ALA A 139 9.36 -10.06 -5.87
N THR A 140 10.14 -8.97 -5.84
CA THR A 140 11.50 -8.93 -5.26
C THR A 140 11.46 -9.05 -3.74
N LEU A 141 10.58 -8.27 -3.08
CA LEU A 141 10.26 -8.40 -1.66
C LEU A 141 8.79 -8.78 -1.51
N ILE A 142 8.53 -9.88 -0.82
CA ILE A 142 7.20 -10.29 -0.36
C ILE A 142 7.18 -10.16 1.16
N THR A 143 6.24 -9.43 1.71
CA THR A 143 5.96 -9.43 3.15
C THR A 143 4.53 -9.88 3.41
N GLU A 144 4.41 -10.95 4.19
CA GLU A 144 3.14 -11.47 4.70
C GLU A 144 3.03 -11.26 6.23
N SER A 145 4.10 -10.74 6.82
CA SER A 145 4.27 -10.38 8.23
C SER A 145 3.38 -9.20 8.61
N SER A 146 2.69 -9.30 9.73
CA SER A 146 2.11 -8.13 10.40
C SER A 146 3.20 -7.25 11.00
N TYR A 147 2.92 -5.96 11.10
CA TYR A 147 3.79 -4.93 11.67
C TYR A 147 5.14 -4.82 10.93
N PHE A 148 5.11 -5.06 9.62
CA PHE A 148 6.30 -4.87 8.80
C PHE A 148 6.55 -3.38 8.56
N VAL A 149 7.82 -2.97 8.71
CA VAL A 149 8.26 -1.61 8.34
C VAL A 149 9.45 -1.71 7.38
N GLY A 150 9.42 -0.93 6.30
CA GLY A 150 10.56 -0.69 5.44
C GLY A 150 10.88 0.79 5.42
N ALA A 151 12.14 1.17 5.69
CA ALA A 151 12.60 2.55 5.61
C ALA A 151 13.98 2.65 4.95
N ASN A 152 14.16 3.64 4.08
CA ASN A 152 15.44 3.95 3.44
C ASN A 152 16.05 2.79 2.61
N LEU A 153 15.22 2.14 1.79
CA LEU A 153 15.64 1.09 0.86
C LEU A 153 14.98 1.26 -0.50
N ASN A 154 15.72 0.93 -1.56
CA ASN A 154 15.17 0.77 -2.89
C ASN A 154 14.81 -0.70 -3.10
N ILE A 155 13.57 -0.98 -3.49
CA ILE A 155 13.09 -2.31 -3.85
C ILE A 155 12.78 -2.28 -5.34
N VAL A 156 13.57 -3.02 -6.12
CA VAL A 156 13.56 -2.90 -7.58
C VAL A 156 13.39 -4.27 -8.22
N ASN A 157 12.42 -4.39 -9.11
CA ASN A 157 12.43 -5.48 -10.08
C ASN A 157 13.15 -5.00 -11.33
N THR A 158 14.16 -5.74 -11.75
CA THR A 158 15.08 -5.41 -12.86
C THR A 158 14.75 -6.17 -14.13
N ALA A 159 13.62 -6.89 -14.17
CA ALA A 159 13.11 -7.47 -15.40
C ALA A 159 12.92 -6.38 -16.47
N PRO A 160 13.09 -6.72 -17.77
CA PRO A 160 12.91 -5.77 -18.85
C PRO A 160 11.52 -5.11 -18.84
N ARG A 161 11.45 -3.86 -19.30
CA ARG A 161 10.18 -3.16 -19.54
C ARG A 161 9.29 -4.05 -20.43
N PRO A 162 8.00 -4.18 -20.13
CA PRO A 162 7.08 -4.88 -21.02
C PRO A 162 6.96 -4.13 -22.35
N ASP A 163 7.07 -4.86 -23.46
CA ASP A 163 7.03 -4.36 -24.84
C ASP A 163 5.68 -4.60 -25.53
N GLY A 164 4.67 -5.05 -24.77
CA GLY A 164 3.35 -5.48 -25.27
C GLY A 164 3.35 -6.81 -26.03
N LYS A 165 4.50 -7.47 -26.20
CA LYS A 165 4.65 -8.73 -26.94
C LYS A 165 4.97 -9.89 -25.99
N MET A 166 5.74 -9.64 -24.94
CA MET A 166 6.14 -10.65 -23.98
C MET A 166 4.96 -11.12 -23.11
N VAL A 167 4.55 -12.37 -23.29
CA VAL A 167 3.58 -13.02 -22.40
C VAL A 167 4.17 -13.19 -21.01
N GLY A 168 3.42 -12.79 -19.98
CA GLY A 168 3.83 -12.91 -18.58
C GLY A 168 4.86 -11.87 -18.13
N ALA A 169 4.91 -10.70 -18.78
CA ALA A 169 5.87 -9.64 -18.50
C ALA A 169 5.64 -8.88 -17.17
N GLN A 170 4.61 -9.22 -16.39
CA GLN A 170 4.40 -8.58 -15.10
C GLN A 170 5.58 -8.87 -14.17
N ALA A 171 6.16 -7.83 -13.59
CA ALA A 171 7.35 -7.91 -12.76
C ALA A 171 7.16 -7.05 -11.51
N VAL A 172 6.88 -7.69 -10.38
CA VAL A 172 6.59 -7.00 -9.12
C VAL A 172 7.89 -6.73 -8.36
N ALA A 173 8.04 -5.55 -7.78
CA ALA A 173 9.12 -5.20 -6.88
C ALA A 173 8.73 -5.50 -5.42
N LEU A 174 7.62 -4.97 -4.94
CA LEU A 174 7.14 -5.19 -3.57
C LEU A 174 5.76 -5.82 -3.56
N ARG A 175 5.55 -6.83 -2.71
CA ARG A 175 4.24 -7.38 -2.37
C ARG A 175 3.99 -7.26 -0.86
N VAL A 176 2.96 -6.52 -0.45
CA VAL A 176 2.58 -6.38 0.97
C VAL A 176 1.27 -7.10 1.27
N SER A 177 1.24 -7.98 2.27
CA SER A 177 0.05 -8.79 2.59
C SER A 177 -0.18 -9.06 4.08
N GLY A 178 0.66 -8.47 4.93
CA GLY A 178 0.43 -8.39 6.36
C GLY A 178 -0.69 -7.41 6.73
N ASP A 179 -0.83 -7.15 8.04
CA ASP A 179 -1.52 -5.97 8.55
C ASP A 179 -3.00 -5.83 8.20
N ARG A 180 -3.68 -6.97 8.11
CA ARG A 180 -5.10 -7.07 7.74
C ARG A 180 -5.41 -6.38 6.40
N GLY A 181 -4.37 -6.12 5.59
CA GLY A 181 -4.46 -5.49 4.28
C GLY A 181 -4.52 -3.96 4.26
N ASN A 182 -4.03 -3.30 5.31
CA ASN A 182 -3.89 -1.85 5.38
C ASN A 182 -2.42 -1.46 5.22
N HIS A 183 -2.11 -0.55 4.30
CA HIS A 183 -0.74 -0.10 4.06
C HIS A 183 -0.62 1.42 4.10
N PHE A 184 0.53 1.89 4.58
CA PHE A 184 0.88 3.30 4.56
C PHE A 184 2.24 3.49 3.90
N PHE A 185 2.27 4.36 2.90
CA PHE A 185 3.46 4.80 2.21
C PHE A 185 3.59 6.30 2.43
N LYS A 186 4.70 6.75 3.01
CA LYS A 186 5.02 8.17 3.21
C LYS A 186 6.34 8.48 2.56
N ASP A 187 6.47 9.65 1.93
CA ASP A 187 7.73 10.14 1.34
C ASP A 187 8.38 9.10 0.40
N CYS A 188 7.55 8.32 -0.30
CA CYS A 188 8.01 7.28 -1.21
C CYS A 188 8.16 7.84 -2.63
N HIS A 189 9.08 7.27 -3.40
CA HIS A 189 9.15 7.45 -4.84
C HIS A 189 8.78 6.12 -5.50
N ILE A 190 7.66 6.09 -6.22
CA ILE A 190 7.08 4.88 -6.81
C ILE A 190 7.07 5.04 -8.33
N ARG A 191 7.80 4.17 -9.04
CA ARG A 191 7.99 4.28 -10.49
C ARG A 191 7.53 3.04 -11.25
N GLY A 192 6.82 3.22 -12.35
CA GLY A 192 6.40 2.09 -13.19
C GLY A 192 5.66 2.50 -14.45
N THR A 193 5.06 1.53 -15.13
CA THR A 193 4.47 1.69 -16.46
C THR A 193 2.96 1.44 -16.48
N VAL A 194 2.56 0.17 -16.44
CA VAL A 194 1.18 -0.28 -16.56
C VAL A 194 0.78 -0.99 -15.27
N ASP A 195 -0.33 -0.58 -14.67
CA ASP A 195 -0.92 -1.15 -13.46
C ASP A 195 0.08 -1.33 -12.32
N PHE A 196 1.00 -0.38 -12.14
CA PHE A 196 2.12 -0.58 -11.22
C PHE A 196 1.76 -0.36 -9.74
N ILE A 197 0.52 0.07 -9.45
CA ILE A 197 -0.12 0.01 -8.13
C ILE A 197 -1.45 -0.72 -8.26
N PHE A 198 -1.55 -1.95 -7.76
CA PHE A 198 -2.71 -2.80 -8.06
C PHE A 198 -3.12 -3.72 -6.91
N ARG A 199 -4.29 -4.37 -7.08
CA ARG A 199 -5.03 -5.25 -6.14
C ARG A 199 -6.09 -4.51 -5.30
N SER A 200 -6.63 -5.16 -4.27
CA SER A 200 -7.89 -4.77 -3.60
C SER A 200 -7.69 -4.32 -2.15
N ARG A 201 -6.51 -3.83 -1.79
CA ARG A 201 -6.16 -3.49 -0.39
C ARG A 201 -6.50 -2.04 -0.08
N THR A 202 -6.47 -1.70 1.21
CA THR A 202 -6.57 -0.32 1.68
C THR A 202 -5.16 0.25 1.75
N SER A 203 -4.89 1.33 1.04
CA SER A 203 -3.54 1.91 1.03
C SER A 203 -3.58 3.42 0.95
N LEU A 204 -2.83 4.07 1.84
CA LEU A 204 -2.64 5.51 1.88
C LEU A 204 -1.21 5.85 1.42
N TYR A 205 -1.10 6.72 0.43
CA TYR A 205 0.14 7.25 -0.12
C TYR A 205 0.21 8.74 0.22
N LEU A 206 0.96 9.09 1.25
CA LEU A 206 1.11 10.46 1.74
C LEU A 206 2.43 11.06 1.24
N ASN A 207 2.37 12.27 0.69
CA ASN A 207 3.55 13.03 0.27
C ASN A 207 4.52 12.21 -0.60
N SER A 208 3.98 11.34 -1.45
CA SER A 208 4.76 10.43 -2.29
C SER A 208 4.77 10.91 -3.74
N GLU A 209 5.88 10.69 -4.43
CA GLU A 209 6.00 10.92 -5.86
C GLU A 209 5.68 9.64 -6.62
N ILE A 210 4.80 9.77 -7.62
CA ILE A 210 4.48 8.73 -8.58
C ILE A 210 5.12 9.11 -9.91
N PHE A 211 6.14 8.36 -10.33
CA PHE A 211 6.87 8.60 -11.57
C PHE A 211 6.46 7.58 -12.64
N VAL A 212 5.82 8.05 -13.72
CA VAL A 212 5.32 7.17 -14.78
C VAL A 212 6.33 7.09 -15.91
N GLU A 213 6.89 5.91 -16.11
CA GLU A 213 7.96 5.68 -17.07
C GLU A 213 7.40 5.48 -18.47
N GLY A 214 7.77 6.37 -19.38
CA GLY A 214 7.53 6.24 -20.81
C GLY A 214 8.59 5.38 -21.49
N ASP A 215 8.24 4.86 -22.66
CA ASP A 215 9.15 4.26 -23.60
C ASP A 215 9.81 5.36 -24.48
N PRO A 216 11.14 5.47 -24.49
CA PRO A 216 11.84 6.41 -25.37
C PRO A 216 11.55 6.19 -26.87
N GLU A 217 11.22 4.96 -27.28
CA GLU A 217 10.89 4.60 -28.68
C GLU A 217 9.41 4.82 -29.02
N GLY A 218 8.61 5.26 -28.04
CA GLY A 218 7.17 5.46 -28.13
C GLY A 218 6.42 4.37 -27.38
N ASP A 219 5.46 4.77 -26.53
CA ASP A 219 4.70 3.85 -25.69
C ASP A 219 3.75 2.98 -26.56
N PRO A 220 3.96 1.65 -26.67
CA PRO A 220 3.08 0.77 -27.45
C PRO A 220 1.75 0.49 -26.73
N GLU A 221 1.66 0.79 -25.43
CA GLU A 221 0.53 0.53 -24.56
C GLU A 221 0.19 1.73 -23.67
N MET A 222 -1.04 1.71 -23.14
CA MET A 222 -1.55 2.66 -22.15
C MET A 222 -0.77 2.57 -20.84
N ALA A 223 -0.09 3.65 -20.44
CA ALA A 223 0.48 3.77 -19.10
C ALA A 223 -0.64 4.00 -18.08
N VAL A 224 -0.64 3.22 -17.01
CA VAL A 224 -1.70 3.23 -15.99
C VAL A 224 -1.09 3.15 -14.61
N ILE A 225 -1.41 4.11 -13.75
CA ILE A 225 -0.90 4.13 -12.38
C ILE A 225 -1.58 3.05 -11.56
N THR A 226 -2.92 3.08 -11.48
CA THR A 226 -3.67 2.19 -10.60
C THR A 226 -4.55 1.16 -11.32
N ALA A 227 -4.58 -0.06 -10.81
CA ALA A 227 -5.53 -1.10 -11.19
C ALA A 227 -6.15 -1.71 -9.93
N GLN A 228 -7.07 -0.95 -9.33
CA GLN A 228 -7.68 -1.35 -8.05
C GLN A 228 -8.74 -2.44 -8.28
N ALA A 229 -8.74 -3.46 -7.42
CA ALA A 229 -9.45 -4.72 -7.64
C ALA A 229 -10.65 -4.97 -6.69
N ARG A 230 -11.21 -3.92 -6.10
CA ARG A 230 -12.42 -4.01 -5.25
C ARG A 230 -13.59 -4.53 -6.09
N GLN A 231 -14.31 -5.51 -5.54
CA GLN A 231 -15.39 -6.20 -6.26
C GLN A 231 -16.79 -5.72 -5.87
N SER A 232 -16.95 -5.15 -4.68
CA SER A 232 -18.23 -4.66 -4.18
C SER A 232 -18.11 -3.29 -3.52
N SER A 233 -19.15 -2.48 -3.62
CA SER A 233 -19.26 -1.20 -2.89
C SER A 233 -19.31 -1.39 -1.37
N SER A 234 -19.67 -2.58 -0.90
CA SER A 234 -19.67 -2.95 0.53
C SER A 234 -18.27 -3.24 1.09
N GLU A 235 -17.26 -3.43 0.24
CA GLU A 235 -15.88 -3.62 0.68
C GLU A 235 -15.26 -2.27 1.07
N ASP A 236 -14.72 -2.19 2.29
CA ASP A 236 -14.02 -0.99 2.75
C ASP A 236 -12.53 -1.01 2.36
N THR A 237 -12.26 -1.17 1.07
CA THR A 237 -10.92 -1.15 0.49
C THR A 237 -10.76 -0.07 -0.56
N GLY A 238 -9.54 0.38 -0.85
CA GLY A 238 -9.31 1.48 -1.78
C GLY A 238 -7.95 2.14 -1.60
N TYR A 239 -7.60 2.98 -2.57
CA TYR A 239 -6.37 3.76 -2.52
C TYR A 239 -6.68 5.23 -2.28
N SER A 240 -5.92 5.84 -1.37
CA SER A 240 -5.93 7.28 -1.15
C SER A 240 -4.53 7.83 -1.38
N PHE A 241 -4.40 8.80 -2.28
CA PHE A 241 -3.17 9.54 -2.52
C PHE A 241 -3.37 10.95 -2.00
N VAL A 242 -2.48 11.43 -1.13
CA VAL A 242 -2.65 12.71 -0.44
C VAL A 242 -1.35 13.50 -0.49
N HIS A 243 -1.39 14.77 -0.94
CA HIS A 243 -0.23 15.66 -1.04
C HIS A 243 0.91 15.15 -1.93
N GLY A 244 0.62 14.18 -2.80
CA GLY A 244 1.59 13.59 -3.71
C GLY A 244 1.84 14.42 -4.97
N ARG A 245 2.68 13.89 -5.85
CA ARG A 245 2.91 14.43 -7.19
C ARG A 245 2.94 13.30 -8.22
N ILE A 246 2.37 13.54 -9.40
CA ILE A 246 2.42 12.64 -10.55
C ILE A 246 3.29 13.30 -11.62
N THR A 247 4.42 12.67 -11.92
CA THR A 247 5.42 13.10 -12.89
C THR A 247 5.76 11.92 -13.80
N GLY A 248 6.62 12.11 -14.79
CA GLY A 248 7.07 11.01 -15.63
C GLY A 248 7.55 11.43 -17.00
N THR A 249 8.02 10.44 -17.76
CA THR A 249 8.35 10.57 -19.19
C THR A 249 7.29 9.95 -20.10
N ALA A 250 6.35 9.17 -19.53
CA ALA A 250 5.23 8.63 -20.27
C ALA A 250 4.33 9.75 -20.79
N LYS A 251 3.60 9.46 -21.87
CA LYS A 251 2.53 10.32 -22.36
C LYS A 251 1.20 9.60 -22.19
N ASP A 252 0.13 10.37 -22.13
CA ASP A 252 -1.24 9.84 -22.16
C ASP A 252 -1.54 8.86 -21.01
N VAL A 253 -1.12 9.25 -19.80
CA VAL A 253 -1.15 8.44 -18.59
C VAL A 253 -2.55 8.44 -17.97
N PHE A 254 -3.05 7.26 -17.61
CA PHE A 254 -4.26 7.14 -16.82
C PHE A 254 -3.97 6.99 -15.33
N LEU A 255 -4.69 7.76 -14.51
CA LEU A 255 -4.66 7.71 -13.05
C LEU A 255 -5.10 6.33 -12.52
N GLY A 256 -6.00 5.67 -13.24
CA GLY A 256 -6.41 4.31 -12.96
C GLY A 256 -7.32 3.68 -14.00
N ARG A 257 -7.39 2.35 -13.97
CA ARG A 257 -8.34 1.56 -14.74
C ARG A 257 -9.08 0.53 -13.87
N ALA A 258 -10.31 0.22 -14.26
CA ALA A 258 -11.16 -0.71 -13.53
C ALA A 258 -10.73 -2.17 -13.73
N TRP A 259 -9.91 -2.71 -12.81
CA TRP A 259 -9.56 -4.13 -12.87
C TRP A 259 -10.73 -5.03 -12.47
N LYS A 260 -11.52 -4.63 -11.47
CA LYS A 260 -12.73 -5.33 -11.02
C LYS A 260 -13.97 -4.43 -11.11
N SER A 261 -15.09 -4.88 -10.58
CA SER A 261 -16.43 -4.29 -10.74
C SER A 261 -16.60 -2.96 -10.01
N SER A 262 -15.95 -2.77 -8.86
CA SER A 262 -16.21 -1.61 -8.00
C SER A 262 -14.93 -0.92 -7.52
N PRO A 263 -13.91 -0.67 -8.36
CA PRO A 263 -12.65 -0.06 -7.94
C PRO A 263 -12.85 1.25 -7.17
N ARG A 264 -12.00 1.50 -6.17
CA ARG A 264 -12.00 2.76 -5.39
C ARG A 264 -10.61 3.37 -5.29
N VAL A 265 -10.43 4.54 -5.90
CA VAL A 265 -9.17 5.29 -5.91
C VAL A 265 -9.49 6.78 -5.80
N VAL A 266 -8.81 7.46 -4.87
CA VAL A 266 -8.97 8.90 -4.66
C VAL A 266 -7.61 9.58 -4.66
N TYR A 267 -7.48 10.66 -5.43
CA TYR A 267 -6.35 11.59 -5.36
C TYR A 267 -6.81 12.89 -4.70
N SER A 268 -6.10 13.31 -3.66
CA SER A 268 -6.38 14.51 -2.88
C SER A 268 -5.14 15.39 -2.80
N TYR A 269 -5.27 16.69 -3.05
CA TYR A 269 -4.14 17.64 -3.00
C TYR A 269 -2.92 17.18 -3.81
N THR A 270 -3.16 16.42 -4.89
CA THR A 270 -2.09 15.84 -5.71
C THR A 270 -1.81 16.77 -6.88
N GLU A 271 -0.55 17.12 -7.06
CA GLU A 271 -0.10 17.87 -8.24
C GLU A 271 0.13 16.90 -9.40
N MET A 272 -0.42 17.21 -10.57
CA MET A 272 -0.37 16.36 -11.77
C MET A 272 0.30 17.11 -12.92
N ASP A 273 1.40 16.56 -13.44
CA ASP A 273 2.03 17.07 -14.67
C ASP A 273 1.16 16.81 -15.91
N GLU A 274 1.47 17.47 -17.02
CA GLU A 274 0.69 17.43 -18.28
C GLU A 274 0.65 16.05 -18.98
N ILE A 275 1.32 15.05 -18.41
CA ILE A 275 1.35 13.68 -18.92
C ILE A 275 0.02 12.93 -18.73
N VAL A 276 -0.84 13.40 -17.82
CA VAL A 276 -2.12 12.74 -17.51
C VAL A 276 -3.10 12.93 -18.67
N HIS A 277 -3.64 11.81 -19.18
CA HIS A 277 -4.67 11.77 -20.21
C HIS A 277 -5.84 12.71 -19.82
N PRO A 278 -6.41 13.53 -20.72
CA PRO A 278 -7.49 14.48 -20.37
C PRO A 278 -8.70 13.84 -19.68
N GLY A 279 -9.12 12.65 -20.13
CA GLY A 279 -10.15 11.81 -19.49
C GLY A 279 -9.75 11.25 -18.11
N GLY A 280 -8.46 11.18 -17.80
CA GLY A 280 -7.85 10.79 -16.52
C GLY A 280 -7.99 9.32 -16.13
N TRP A 281 -9.11 8.69 -16.44
CA TRP A 281 -9.51 7.39 -15.89
C TRP A 281 -10.09 6.49 -16.96
N SER A 282 -10.01 5.17 -16.75
CA SER A 282 -10.55 4.19 -17.69
C SER A 282 -11.51 3.23 -17.01
N SER A 283 -12.69 3.04 -17.62
CA SER A 283 -13.61 1.96 -17.26
C SER A 283 -13.11 0.58 -17.70
N ASN A 284 -11.92 0.50 -18.33
CA ASN A 284 -11.35 -0.73 -18.88
C ASN A 284 -12.30 -1.41 -19.90
N ARG A 285 -12.97 -0.58 -20.72
CA ARG A 285 -13.99 -0.99 -21.71
C ARG A 285 -15.22 -1.66 -21.09
N GLN A 286 -15.55 -1.30 -19.85
CA GLN A 286 -16.69 -1.83 -19.09
C GLN A 286 -17.54 -0.66 -18.56
N PRO A 287 -18.20 0.11 -19.45
CA PRO A 287 -18.94 1.31 -19.07
C PRO A 287 -20.11 1.03 -18.12
N GLU A 288 -20.65 -0.19 -18.11
CA GLU A 288 -21.73 -0.62 -17.22
C GLU A 288 -21.32 -0.60 -15.73
N ARG A 289 -20.01 -0.55 -15.42
CA ARG A 289 -19.49 -0.47 -14.05
C ARG A 289 -19.49 0.94 -13.48
N ALA A 290 -19.78 1.96 -14.28
CA ALA A 290 -19.70 3.37 -13.88
C ALA A 290 -20.41 3.67 -12.55
N GLU A 291 -21.55 3.01 -12.29
CA GLU A 291 -22.34 3.21 -11.07
C GLU A 291 -21.66 2.68 -9.80
N SER A 292 -20.84 1.63 -9.93
CA SER A 292 -20.16 0.99 -8.80
C SER A 292 -18.70 1.39 -8.63
N MET A 293 -18.11 2.04 -9.64
CA MET A 293 -16.77 2.63 -9.54
C MET A 293 -16.78 3.85 -8.61
N TYR A 294 -15.67 4.06 -7.90
CA TYR A 294 -15.45 5.27 -7.12
C TYR A 294 -14.07 5.83 -7.44
N TYR A 295 -14.01 6.65 -8.49
CA TYR A 295 -12.82 7.43 -8.84
C TYR A 295 -13.05 8.88 -8.45
N GLY A 296 -12.19 9.39 -7.57
CA GLY A 296 -12.32 10.71 -7.00
C GLY A 296 -11.06 11.55 -7.18
N GLU A 297 -11.25 12.82 -7.50
CA GLU A 297 -10.23 13.86 -7.42
C GLU A 297 -10.72 14.95 -6.47
N TYR A 298 -9.86 15.40 -5.56
CA TYR A 298 -10.18 16.43 -4.58
C TYR A 298 -9.04 17.45 -4.51
N LYS A 299 -9.33 18.69 -4.92
CA LYS A 299 -8.37 19.81 -4.88
C LYS A 299 -6.99 19.44 -5.47
N CYS A 300 -6.99 18.63 -6.54
CA CYS A 300 -5.78 18.34 -7.31
C CYS A 300 -5.40 19.56 -8.17
N THR A 301 -4.12 19.72 -8.43
CA THR A 301 -3.56 20.90 -9.13
C THR A 301 -2.56 20.47 -10.21
N GLY A 302 -1.99 21.41 -10.94
CA GLY A 302 -1.06 21.14 -12.03
C GLY A 302 -1.76 20.98 -13.39
N LYS A 303 -0.97 20.92 -14.46
CA LYS A 303 -1.48 20.93 -15.83
C LYS A 303 -2.29 19.68 -16.20
N GLY A 304 -2.01 18.55 -15.57
CA GLY A 304 -2.74 17.29 -15.77
C GLY A 304 -4.05 17.20 -14.99
N ALA A 305 -4.30 18.10 -14.03
CA ALA A 305 -5.53 18.16 -13.26
C ALA A 305 -6.59 18.95 -14.04
N THR A 306 -7.30 18.28 -14.96
CA THR A 306 -8.28 18.90 -15.86
C THR A 306 -9.71 18.39 -15.64
N PRO A 307 -10.40 18.78 -14.54
CA PRO A 307 -11.74 18.30 -14.19
C PRO A 307 -12.77 18.35 -15.32
N ALA A 308 -12.73 19.40 -16.15
CA ALA A 308 -13.69 19.61 -17.24
C ALA A 308 -13.58 18.58 -18.38
N THR A 309 -12.43 17.91 -18.51
CA THR A 309 -12.20 16.91 -19.57
C THR A 309 -12.30 15.46 -19.07
N ARG A 310 -12.53 15.26 -17.76
CA ARG A 310 -12.59 13.93 -17.15
C ARG A 310 -13.78 13.14 -17.68
N GLU A 311 -13.62 11.82 -17.63
CA GLU A 311 -14.73 10.90 -17.85
C GLU A 311 -15.90 11.21 -16.91
N LYS A 312 -17.14 11.03 -17.40
CA LYS A 312 -18.36 11.44 -16.67
C LYS A 312 -18.57 10.73 -15.34
N PHE A 313 -17.98 9.54 -15.16
CA PHE A 313 -18.08 8.77 -13.91
C PHE A 313 -17.09 9.23 -12.83
N VAL A 314 -16.19 10.16 -13.15
CA VAL A 314 -15.18 10.69 -12.22
C VAL A 314 -15.82 11.73 -11.32
N LYS A 315 -15.56 11.62 -10.02
CA LYS A 315 -16.12 12.53 -9.02
C LYS A 315 -15.10 13.61 -8.67
N GLN A 316 -15.51 14.87 -8.83
CA GLN A 316 -14.85 15.98 -8.15
C GLN A 316 -15.45 16.08 -6.76
N LEU A 317 -14.70 15.63 -5.75
CA LEU A 317 -15.23 15.45 -4.41
C LEU A 317 -15.45 16.80 -3.71
N SER A 318 -16.50 16.89 -2.92
CA SER A 318 -16.66 17.92 -1.89
C SER A 318 -15.77 17.65 -0.67
N ASP A 319 -15.64 18.64 0.21
CA ASP A 319 -14.88 18.51 1.46
C ASP A 319 -15.39 17.33 2.32
N VAL A 320 -16.72 17.11 2.35
CA VAL A 320 -17.36 16.01 3.11
C VAL A 320 -17.08 14.66 2.46
N GLU A 321 -17.14 14.57 1.13
CA GLU A 321 -16.87 13.31 0.41
C GLU A 321 -15.39 12.91 0.44
N ALA A 322 -14.48 13.89 0.50
CA ALA A 322 -13.05 13.65 0.60
C ALA A 322 -12.60 13.22 2.00
N GLN A 323 -13.31 13.66 3.05
CA GLN A 323 -12.93 13.45 4.45
C GLN A 323 -12.56 11.99 4.79
N PRO A 324 -13.32 10.94 4.40
CA PRO A 324 -12.97 9.55 4.71
C PRO A 324 -11.62 9.10 4.13
N PHE A 325 -11.15 9.73 3.06
CA PHE A 325 -9.88 9.43 2.39
C PHE A 325 -8.72 10.28 2.91
N LEU A 326 -9.00 11.31 3.70
CA LEU A 326 -8.03 12.20 4.33
C LEU A 326 -7.76 11.85 5.78
N VAL A 327 -8.43 10.85 6.32
CA VAL A 327 -8.17 10.37 7.67
C VAL A 327 -7.44 9.04 7.56
N PRO A 328 -6.37 8.81 8.33
CA PRO A 328 -5.76 7.49 8.42
C PRO A 328 -6.62 6.45 9.16
N ASN A 329 -7.97 6.55 9.09
CA ASN A 329 -8.95 5.69 9.76
C ASN A 329 -8.85 4.23 9.29
N GLY A 330 -8.78 3.95 7.99
CA GLY A 330 -8.61 2.56 7.52
C GLY A 330 -7.24 1.98 7.90
N CYS A 331 -6.27 2.84 8.16
CA CYS A 331 -4.94 2.50 8.56
C CYS A 331 -4.78 2.79 10.06
N PHE A 332 -5.67 2.26 10.92
CA PHE A 332 -5.57 2.33 12.39
C PHE A 332 -4.25 1.77 12.98
N LEU A 333 -3.34 1.29 12.13
CA LEU A 333 -1.94 0.96 12.40
C LEU A 333 -0.97 2.14 12.16
N LEU A 334 -1.44 3.27 11.66
CA LEU A 334 -0.70 4.54 11.60
C LEU A 334 -0.55 5.19 12.97
N GLN A 335 -1.33 4.80 13.96
CA GLN A 335 -0.96 5.09 15.35
C GLN A 335 0.14 4.19 15.87
N GLN A 336 0.65 3.24 15.08
CA GLN A 336 1.48 2.20 15.64
C GLN A 336 2.96 2.32 15.28
N TYR A 337 3.39 2.64 14.06
CA TYR A 337 4.84 2.56 13.77
C TYR A 337 5.38 3.72 12.95
N LEU A 338 6.08 4.64 13.64
CA LEU A 338 7.47 4.94 13.33
C LEU A 338 8.26 5.04 14.63
N ILE A 339 9.46 4.49 14.56
CA ILE A 339 10.50 4.46 15.58
C ILE A 339 10.78 5.88 16.09
N ASN A 340 10.56 6.14 17.37
CA ASN A 340 11.09 7.34 18.02
C ASN A 340 11.61 7.06 19.42
N SER A 341 12.45 6.03 19.54
CA SER A 341 13.23 5.78 20.76
C SER A 341 14.66 5.28 20.52
N PHE A 342 15.01 4.73 19.34
CA PHE A 342 16.34 4.13 19.14
C PHE A 342 17.10 4.53 17.86
N ILE A 343 16.51 5.29 16.94
CA ILE A 343 17.24 5.88 15.80
C ILE A 343 16.85 7.35 15.67
N PRO A 344 17.56 8.28 16.36
CA PRO A 344 17.41 9.69 16.04
C PRO A 344 17.77 9.87 14.56
N ASN A 345 16.89 10.53 13.79
CA ASN A 345 17.03 10.81 12.35
C ASN A 345 16.58 9.69 11.38
N LEU A 346 15.49 8.96 11.65
CA LEU A 346 14.79 8.19 10.60
C LEU A 346 14.07 9.14 9.62
N PHE A 347 14.85 9.88 8.84
CA PHE A 347 14.36 10.68 7.72
C PHE A 347 14.17 9.76 6.52
N MET A 348 12.93 9.56 6.08
CA MET A 348 12.70 9.07 4.73
C MET A 348 12.97 10.22 3.77
N ARG A 349 14.16 10.22 3.18
CA ARG A 349 14.52 11.14 2.10
C ARG A 349 15.06 10.31 0.94
N ALA A 350 14.17 9.93 0.03
CA ALA A 350 14.60 9.43 -1.27
C ALA A 350 15.05 10.62 -2.12
N THR A 351 16.35 10.88 -2.18
CA THR A 351 16.94 11.66 -3.27
C THR A 351 18.06 10.87 -3.90
N ASN A 352 17.94 10.55 -5.19
CA ASN A 352 19.10 10.46 -6.07
C ASN A 352 18.70 10.89 -7.49
N PRO A 353 19.22 12.02 -8.02
CA PRO A 353 19.09 12.36 -9.42
C PRO A 353 20.10 11.51 -10.22
N HIS A 354 19.66 10.98 -11.36
CA HIS A 354 20.46 10.20 -12.33
C HIS A 354 20.68 8.71 -11.99
N ASN A 355 19.75 7.86 -12.45
CA ASN A 355 20.12 6.76 -13.35
C ASN A 355 18.88 6.24 -14.11
N THR A 356 18.94 6.29 -15.43
CA THR A 356 17.89 5.89 -16.36
C THR A 356 18.07 4.42 -16.74
N ALA A 357 17.59 3.49 -15.91
CA ALA A 357 17.24 2.12 -16.32
C ALA A 357 16.56 1.39 -15.14
N ASN A 358 15.43 0.74 -15.41
CA ASN A 358 14.70 -0.25 -14.59
C ASN A 358 13.46 0.26 -13.81
N SER A 359 12.32 -0.35 -14.17
CA SER A 359 10.95 -0.08 -13.73
C SER A 359 10.51 -1.02 -12.60
N SER A 360 9.84 -0.55 -11.53
CA SER A 360 9.52 -1.38 -10.34
C SER A 360 8.04 -1.30 -9.90
N ARG A 361 7.27 -2.40 -9.96
CA ARG A 361 5.82 -2.40 -9.58
C ARG A 361 5.54 -2.74 -8.10
N LEU A 362 4.49 -2.19 -7.49
CA LEU A 362 4.01 -2.54 -6.13
C LEU A 362 2.72 -3.37 -6.19
N SER A 363 2.60 -4.40 -5.36
CA SER A 363 1.44 -5.31 -5.23
C SER A 363 1.04 -5.49 -3.76
N SER A 364 -0.23 -5.83 -3.46
CA SER A 364 -0.60 -6.18 -2.09
C SER A 364 -1.74 -7.23 -1.94
N THR A 365 -1.63 -8.20 -1.00
CA THR A 365 -2.38 -9.51 -1.06
C THR A 365 -3.01 -9.97 0.27
N PHE A 366 -4.01 -10.87 0.21
CA PHE A 366 -4.47 -11.90 1.19
C PHE A 366 -5.49 -12.78 0.42
N LEU A 367 -5.52 -14.09 0.67
CA LEU A 367 -6.44 -15.06 0.06
C LEU A 367 -7.55 -15.42 1.08
N PRO A 368 -8.84 -15.54 0.70
CA PRO A 368 -9.73 -16.45 1.40
C PRO A 368 -9.44 -17.90 0.94
N GLY A 369 -9.63 -18.85 1.84
CA GLY A 369 -9.43 -20.28 1.61
C GLY A 369 -10.21 -20.82 0.40
N GLY A 370 -9.67 -21.90 -0.16
CA GLY A 370 -10.16 -22.48 -1.40
C GLY A 370 -11.53 -23.16 -1.33
N ASN A 371 -12.04 -23.45 -2.52
CA ASN A 371 -12.52 -24.77 -2.90
C ASN A 371 -12.60 -24.82 -4.44
N ASN A 372 -11.95 -25.85 -5.00
CA ASN A 372 -11.98 -26.40 -6.36
C ASN A 372 -12.09 -25.47 -7.57
#